data_AF-A0A5J6Q3H3-F1
#
_entry.id   AF-A0A5J6Q3H3-F1
#
_cell.length_a   1.000
_cell.length_b   1.000
_cell.length_c   1.000
_cell.angle_alpha   90.00
_cell.angle_beta   90.00
_cell.angle_gamma   90.00
#
_symmetry.space_group_name_H-M   'P 1'
#
loop_
_entity.id
_entity.type
_entity.pdbx_description
1 polymer ?
#
loop_
_entity_poly.entity_id
_entity_poly.type
_entity_poly.pdbx_seq_one_letter_code
_entity_poly.pdbx_strand_id
1 'polypeptide(L)'
;MPPQPRSWLAPVAMAVALACSPAAMAQQERGGRPSLTEEQKQALFEARRDWVLDSHDRRRSILDSAQRCVQDAATPEAMKACRRSSGEAMRDLALDRRERMNAVRSRLGLPERSGEGRTGPGRRGRRGGPGPESL
;
A
#
# COMPACT_ATOMS: atom_id res chain seq x y z
N MET A 1 -14.57 -42.31 59.51
CA MET A 1 -14.46 -40.91 59.97
C MET A 1 -14.93 -39.98 58.85
N PRO A 2 -16.06 -39.27 58.97
CA PRO A 2 -16.11 -37.85 58.56
C PRO A 2 -15.44 -36.99 59.68
N PRO A 3 -15.11 -35.68 59.54
CA PRO A 3 -15.67 -34.65 58.65
C PRO A 3 -14.70 -33.57 58.05
N GLN A 4 -15.08 -33.01 56.88
CA GLN A 4 -15.06 -31.58 56.45
C GLN A 4 -13.71 -30.76 56.43
N PRO A 5 -13.69 -29.45 56.10
CA PRO A 5 -13.57 -28.90 54.74
C PRO A 5 -12.44 -27.83 54.62
N ARG A 6 -11.92 -27.55 53.41
CA ARG A 6 -11.17 -26.29 53.17
C ARG A 6 -11.44 -25.72 51.78
N SER A 7 -12.46 -24.88 51.73
CA SER A 7 -12.70 -23.85 50.72
C SER A 7 -11.61 -22.77 50.77
N TRP A 8 -10.94 -22.48 49.65
CA TRP A 8 -10.35 -21.16 49.39
C TRP A 8 -10.57 -20.77 47.93
N LEU A 9 -11.48 -19.80 47.75
CA LEU A 9 -11.60 -18.95 46.58
C LEU A 9 -10.33 -18.12 46.41
N ALA A 10 -9.91 -17.89 45.17
CA ALA A 10 -9.52 -16.55 44.72
C ALA A 10 -9.49 -16.50 43.18
N PRO A 11 -10.37 -15.73 42.52
CA PRO A 11 -10.20 -15.38 41.13
C PRO A 11 -9.11 -14.30 41.04
N VAL A 12 -8.10 -14.51 40.20
CA VAL A 12 -7.11 -13.47 39.90
C VAL A 12 -7.76 -12.48 38.94
N ALA A 13 -8.29 -11.39 39.49
CA ALA A 13 -8.65 -10.21 38.72
C ALA A 13 -7.37 -9.44 38.36
N MET A 14 -6.78 -9.70 37.19
CA MET A 14 -5.80 -8.77 36.61
C MET A 14 -6.54 -7.62 35.93
N ALA A 15 -6.75 -6.55 36.68
CA ALA A 15 -7.05 -5.24 36.11
C ALA A 15 -5.76 -4.70 35.47
N VAL A 16 -5.66 -4.79 34.14
CA VAL A 16 -4.62 -4.07 33.40
C VAL A 16 -5.07 -2.62 33.33
N ALA A 17 -4.47 -1.78 34.18
CA ALA A 17 -4.62 -0.34 34.12
C ALA A 17 -4.17 0.14 32.73
N LEU A 18 -5.12 0.65 31.96
CA LEU A 18 -4.87 1.38 30.73
C LEU A 18 -4.17 2.70 31.13
N ALA A 19 -2.83 2.68 31.17
CA ALA A 19 -2.05 3.90 31.25
C ALA A 19 -2.25 4.67 29.95
N CYS A 20 -3.22 5.58 29.96
CA CYS A 20 -3.37 6.62 28.96
C CYS A 20 -2.19 7.57 29.12
N SER A 21 -1.05 7.23 28.52
CA SER A 21 0.11 8.12 28.43
C SER A 21 -0.21 9.22 27.40
N PRO A 22 -0.38 10.50 27.77
CA PRO A 22 -0.59 11.59 26.82
C PRO A 22 0.65 11.88 25.93
N ALA A 23 1.77 11.19 26.16
CA ALA A 23 3.00 11.34 25.37
C ALA A 23 2.93 10.76 23.94
N ALA A 24 1.84 10.07 23.57
CA ALA A 24 1.66 9.55 22.20
C ALA A 24 1.03 10.55 21.22
N MET A 25 0.63 11.75 21.66
CA MET A 25 0.06 12.79 20.78
C MET A 25 1.10 13.76 20.21
N ALA A 26 2.38 13.61 20.56
CA ALA A 26 3.48 14.35 19.92
C ALA A 26 4.09 13.55 18.76
N GLN A 27 3.26 12.90 17.95
CA GLN A 27 3.72 12.32 16.69
C GLN A 27 3.84 13.43 15.64
N GLN A 28 5.09 13.86 15.45
CA GLN A 28 5.68 13.83 14.13
C GLN A 28 5.24 14.94 13.17
N GLU A 29 5.70 16.16 13.46
CA GLU A 29 6.05 17.17 12.44
C GLU A 29 7.20 16.63 11.55
N ARG A 30 6.94 15.56 10.78
CA ARG A 30 7.84 15.14 9.70
C ARG A 30 7.64 16.12 8.54
N GLY A 31 8.47 17.16 8.54
CA GLY A 31 8.92 17.88 7.35
C GLY A 31 7.84 18.47 6.45
N GLY A 32 7.53 19.76 6.64
CA GLY A 32 7.22 20.72 5.58
C GLY A 32 6.03 20.42 4.65
N ARG A 33 5.16 19.46 4.98
CA ARG A 33 3.93 19.22 4.22
C ARG A 33 2.81 19.97 4.92
N PRO A 34 2.13 20.91 4.26
CA PRO A 34 0.98 21.59 4.85
C PRO A 34 -0.01 20.53 5.33
N SER A 35 -0.39 20.64 6.62
CA SER A 35 -1.41 19.77 7.20
C SER A 35 -2.72 20.04 6.46
N LEU A 36 -3.37 18.96 6.01
CA LEU A 36 -4.67 19.05 5.32
C LEU A 36 -5.76 19.32 6.35
N THR A 37 -6.75 20.15 6.00
CA THR A 37 -7.98 20.27 6.79
C THR A 37 -8.78 18.98 6.75
N GLU A 38 -9.71 18.78 7.70
CA GLU A 38 -10.56 17.58 7.71
C GLU A 38 -11.44 17.50 6.46
N GLU A 39 -11.93 18.64 5.96
CA GLU A 39 -12.72 18.70 4.72
C GLU A 39 -11.88 18.28 3.52
N GLN A 40 -10.61 18.72 3.44
CA GLN A 40 -9.69 18.31 2.38
C GLN A 40 -9.36 16.80 2.45
N LYS A 41 -9.21 16.24 3.65
CA LYS A 41 -9.01 14.80 3.85
C LYS A 41 -10.23 14.01 3.38
N GLN A 42 -11.42 14.45 3.77
CA GLN A 42 -12.68 13.80 3.40
C GLN A 42 -12.89 13.81 1.88
N ALA A 43 -12.71 14.96 1.23
CA ALA A 43 -12.85 15.08 -0.23
C ALA A 43 -11.85 14.17 -0.99
N LEU A 44 -10.60 14.09 -0.53
CA LEU A 44 -9.60 13.19 -1.12
C LEU A 44 -9.91 11.70 -0.87
N PHE A 45 -10.52 11.37 0.27
CA PHE A 45 -10.96 10.02 0.59
C PHE A 45 -12.11 9.58 -0.33
N GLU A 46 -13.15 10.40 -0.46
CA GLU A 46 -14.30 10.14 -1.31
C GLU A 46 -13.87 9.97 -2.77
N ALA A 47 -13.09 10.91 -3.29
CA ALA A 47 -12.57 10.81 -4.65
C ALA A 47 -11.74 9.53 -4.88
N ARG A 48 -10.95 9.12 -3.88
CA ARG A 48 -10.17 7.88 -3.95
C ARG A 48 -11.09 6.66 -3.95
N ARG A 49 -12.07 6.62 -3.06
CA ARG A 49 -13.07 5.53 -2.97
C ARG A 49 -13.78 5.39 -4.32
N ASP A 50 -14.25 6.49 -4.88
CA ASP A 50 -14.99 6.49 -6.14
C ASP A 50 -14.09 6.04 -7.30
N TRP A 51 -12.85 6.53 -7.39
CA TRP A 51 -11.90 6.02 -8.38
C TRP A 51 -11.63 4.51 -8.21
N VAL A 52 -11.53 4.01 -6.98
CA VAL A 52 -11.36 2.57 -6.73
C VAL A 52 -12.57 1.80 -7.28
N LEU A 53 -13.79 2.25 -6.99
CA LEU A 53 -14.99 1.59 -7.48
C LEU A 53 -15.07 1.64 -9.01
N ASP A 54 -14.90 2.82 -9.60
CA ASP A 54 -14.99 3.02 -11.06
C ASP A 54 -13.92 2.22 -11.83
N SER A 55 -12.71 2.11 -11.27
CA SER A 55 -11.59 1.42 -11.92
C SER A 55 -11.53 -0.08 -11.59
N HIS A 56 -12.49 -0.62 -10.85
CA HIS A 56 -12.45 -2.02 -10.39
C HIS A 56 -12.36 -3.01 -11.56
N ASP A 57 -13.25 -2.89 -12.54
CA ASP A 57 -13.30 -3.86 -13.64
C ASP A 57 -12.12 -3.70 -14.60
N ARG A 58 -11.62 -2.47 -14.77
CA ARG A 58 -10.37 -2.23 -15.50
C ARG A 58 -9.18 -2.92 -14.82
N ARG A 59 -9.08 -2.84 -13.50
CA ARG A 59 -8.05 -3.56 -12.72
C ARG A 59 -8.16 -5.07 -12.90
N ARG A 60 -9.38 -5.60 -12.79
CA ARG A 60 -9.64 -7.02 -12.99
C ARG A 60 -9.23 -7.48 -14.39
N SER A 61 -9.63 -6.75 -15.42
CA SER A 61 -9.28 -7.06 -16.80
C SER A 61 -7.77 -7.05 -17.07
N ILE A 62 -7.00 -6.17 -16.41
CA ILE A 62 -5.53 -6.17 -16.52
C ILE A 62 -4.95 -7.44 -15.89
N LEU A 63 -5.47 -7.85 -14.73
CA LEU A 63 -5.01 -9.07 -14.06
C LEU A 63 -5.38 -10.33 -14.83
N ASP A 64 -6.61 -10.41 -15.33
CA ASP A 64 -7.09 -11.56 -16.11
C ASP A 64 -6.37 -11.69 -17.45
N SER A 65 -6.03 -10.57 -18.11
CA SER A 65 -5.23 -10.60 -19.33
C SER A 65 -3.77 -10.97 -19.05
N ALA A 66 -3.18 -10.46 -17.97
CA ALA A 66 -1.83 -10.84 -17.54
C ALA A 66 -1.76 -12.34 -17.22
N GLN A 67 -2.75 -12.87 -16.49
CA GLN A 67 -2.82 -14.29 -16.15
C GLN A 67 -2.86 -15.17 -17.41
N ARG A 68 -3.76 -14.87 -18.35
CA ARG A 68 -3.85 -15.62 -19.62
C ARG A 68 -2.54 -15.58 -20.41
N CYS A 69 -1.95 -14.39 -20.56
CA CYS A 69 -0.67 -14.25 -21.26
C CYS A 69 0.43 -15.13 -20.65
N VAL A 70 0.51 -15.19 -19.32
CA VAL A 70 1.51 -16.02 -18.63
C VAL A 70 1.21 -17.52 -18.78
N GLN A 71 -0.06 -17.92 -18.77
CA GLN A 71 -0.44 -19.32 -19.00
C GLN A 71 -0.06 -19.78 -20.42
N ASP A 72 -0.21 -18.90 -21.41
CA ASP A 72 0.07 -19.19 -22.82
C ASP A 72 1.57 -19.02 -23.19
N ALA A 73 2.39 -18.47 -22.30
CA ALA A 73 3.78 -18.16 -22.58
C ALA A 73 4.67 -19.42 -22.64
N ALA A 74 5.00 -19.86 -23.85
CA ALA A 74 5.86 -21.02 -24.08
C ALA A 74 7.37 -20.72 -24.02
N THR A 75 7.77 -19.44 -24.00
CA THR A 75 9.19 -19.04 -24.09
C THR A 75 9.55 -17.93 -23.09
N PRO A 76 10.83 -17.78 -22.73
CA PRO A 76 11.31 -16.65 -21.93
C PRO A 76 10.97 -15.29 -22.57
N GLU A 77 11.00 -15.21 -23.89
CA GLU A 77 10.68 -14.02 -24.67
C GLU A 77 9.19 -13.67 -24.58
N ALA A 78 8.31 -14.66 -24.71
CA ALA A 78 6.87 -14.49 -24.49
C ALA A 78 6.58 -14.01 -23.07
N MET A 79 7.24 -14.61 -22.07
CA MET A 79 7.11 -14.21 -20.67
C MET A 79 7.59 -12.76 -20.43
N LYS A 80 8.66 -12.30 -21.10
CA LYS A 80 9.11 -10.90 -21.06
C LYS A 80 8.06 -9.96 -21.68
N ALA A 81 7.46 -10.36 -22.80
CA ALA A 81 6.40 -9.59 -23.46
C ALA A 81 5.16 -9.44 -22.56
N CYS A 82 4.70 -10.51 -21.91
CA CYS A 82 3.59 -10.48 -20.95
C CYS A 82 3.85 -9.51 -19.79
N ARG A 83 5.06 -9.53 -19.22
CA ARG A 83 5.45 -8.60 -18.15
C ARG A 83 5.45 -7.15 -18.61
N ARG A 84 5.92 -6.89 -19.84
CA ARG A 84 5.94 -5.53 -20.39
C ARG A 84 4.52 -5.00 -20.59
N SER A 85 3.67 -5.77 -21.27
CA SER A 85 2.27 -5.39 -21.55
C SER A 85 1.45 -5.17 -20.27
N SER A 86 1.50 -6.12 -19.32
CA SER A 86 0.83 -5.95 -18.02
C SER A 86 1.39 -4.77 -17.22
N GLY A 87 2.70 -4.54 -17.28
CA GLY A 87 3.35 -3.39 -16.68
C GLY A 87 2.91 -2.05 -17.28
N GLU A 88 2.75 -1.97 -18.60
CA GLU A 88 2.21 -0.80 -19.31
C GLU A 88 0.78 -0.51 -18.88
N ALA A 89 -0.10 -1.51 -18.90
CA ALA A 89 -1.49 -1.34 -18.50
C ALA A 89 -1.63 -0.88 -17.03
N MET A 90 -0.80 -1.40 -16.13
CA MET A 90 -0.78 -0.95 -14.73
C MET A 90 -0.21 0.47 -14.58
N ARG A 91 0.76 0.87 -15.40
CA ARG A 91 1.24 2.25 -15.44
C ARG A 91 0.15 3.20 -15.89
N ASP A 92 -0.58 2.86 -16.95
CA ASP A 92 -1.68 3.68 -17.47
C ASP A 92 -2.79 3.86 -16.44
N LEU A 93 -3.15 2.80 -15.73
CA LEU A 93 -4.09 2.87 -14.61
C LEU A 93 -3.57 3.80 -13.49
N ALA A 94 -2.28 3.77 -13.19
CA ALA A 94 -1.68 4.65 -12.18
C ALA A 94 -1.61 6.12 -12.65
N LEU A 95 -1.43 6.35 -13.96
CA LEU A 95 -1.48 7.67 -14.58
C LEU A 95 -2.88 8.27 -14.46
N ASP A 96 -3.91 7.52 -14.86
CA ASP A 96 -5.32 7.88 -14.72
C ASP A 96 -5.69 8.24 -13.28
N ARG A 97 -5.28 7.39 -12.33
CA ARG A 97 -5.45 7.67 -10.90
C ARG A 97 -4.84 9.01 -10.50
N ARG A 98 -3.62 9.28 -10.98
CA ARG A 98 -2.89 10.50 -10.62
C ARG A 98 -3.61 11.72 -11.17
N GLU A 99 -4.03 11.66 -12.43
CA GLU A 99 -4.77 12.75 -13.09
C GLU A 99 -6.05 13.07 -12.32
N ARG A 100 -6.88 12.07 -12.03
CA ARG A 100 -8.13 12.26 -11.27
C ARG A 100 -7.87 12.83 -9.87
N MET A 101 -6.85 12.34 -9.17
CA MET A 101 -6.49 12.86 -7.85
C MET A 101 -5.92 14.28 -7.92
N ASN A 102 -5.13 14.61 -8.95
CA ASN A 102 -4.61 15.96 -9.13
C ASN A 102 -5.73 16.93 -9.45
N ALA A 103 -6.72 16.56 -10.27
CA ALA A 103 -7.90 17.39 -10.51
C ALA A 103 -8.64 17.74 -9.20
N VAL A 104 -8.79 16.77 -8.28
CA VAL A 104 -9.38 17.01 -6.96
C VAL A 104 -8.49 17.90 -6.10
N ARG A 105 -7.17 17.68 -6.12
CA ARG A 105 -6.21 18.52 -5.38
C ARG A 105 -6.25 19.97 -5.84
N SER A 106 -6.27 20.21 -7.15
CA SER A 106 -6.34 21.55 -7.74
C SER A 106 -7.62 22.28 -7.31
N ARG A 107 -8.76 21.59 -7.24
CA ARG A 107 -10.03 22.15 -6.72
C ARG A 107 -9.97 22.50 -5.22
N LEU A 108 -9.14 21.80 -4.46
CA LEU A 108 -8.93 22.03 -3.02
C LEU A 108 -7.79 23.02 -2.71
N GLY A 109 -7.20 23.65 -3.73
CA GLY A 109 -6.05 24.55 -3.57
C GLY A 109 -4.75 23.83 -3.15
N LEU A 110 -4.69 22.51 -3.35
CA LEU A 110 -3.54 21.69 -2.99
C LEU A 110 -2.59 21.52 -4.18
N PRO A 111 -1.25 21.50 -3.95
CA PRO A 111 -0.30 21.32 -5.05
C PRO A 111 -0.46 19.94 -5.69
N GLU A 112 -0.37 19.87 -7.01
CA GLU A 112 -0.39 18.59 -7.72
C GLU A 112 0.75 17.67 -7.29
N ARG A 113 0.52 16.36 -7.36
CA ARG A 113 1.58 15.38 -7.13
C ARG A 113 2.15 14.98 -8.48
N SER A 114 3.39 15.39 -8.77
CA SER A 114 4.11 14.91 -9.94
C SER A 114 4.61 13.48 -9.73
N GLY A 115 4.71 12.71 -10.81
CA GLY A 115 5.26 11.35 -10.80
C GLY A 115 6.79 11.30 -10.63
N GLU A 116 7.45 12.45 -10.69
CA GLU A 116 8.91 12.63 -10.73
C GLU A 116 9.62 12.22 -9.43
N GLY A 117 8.90 12.13 -8.31
CA GLY A 117 9.49 11.89 -6.98
C GLY A 117 9.79 10.43 -6.62
N ARG A 118 9.66 9.47 -7.55
CA ARG A 118 10.02 8.05 -7.34
C ARG A 118 11.25 7.60 -8.11
N THR A 119 12.01 8.52 -8.67
CA THR A 119 13.39 8.26 -9.11
C THR A 119 14.31 8.25 -7.89
N GLY A 120 14.03 7.41 -6.89
CA GLY A 120 15.08 6.97 -5.98
C GLY A 120 16.12 6.20 -6.82
N PRO A 121 17.41 6.18 -6.43
CA PRO A 121 18.43 5.46 -7.18
C PRO A 121 17.92 4.04 -7.40
N GLY A 122 17.64 3.73 -8.66
CA GLY A 122 17.07 2.45 -9.04
C GLY A 122 17.96 1.36 -8.47
N ARG A 123 17.34 0.30 -7.96
CA ARG A 123 18.01 -0.99 -7.76
C ARG A 123 18.44 -1.56 -9.12
N ARG A 124 19.31 -0.85 -9.84
CA ARG A 124 20.10 -1.36 -10.95
C ARG A 124 21.32 -2.02 -10.30
N GLY A 125 21.40 -3.34 -10.41
CA GLY A 125 22.67 -4.05 -10.24
C GLY A 125 22.98 -4.62 -8.85
N ARG A 126 22.15 -5.52 -8.32
CA ARG A 126 22.66 -6.66 -7.53
C ARG A 126 22.48 -7.93 -8.37
N ARG A 127 23.21 -7.99 -9.49
CA ARG A 127 23.32 -9.15 -10.37
C ARG A 127 24.76 -9.15 -10.88
N GLY A 128 25.65 -9.79 -10.12
CA GLY A 128 27.10 -9.76 -10.31
C GLY A 128 27.80 -10.25 -9.04
N GLY A 129 27.51 -11.49 -8.65
CA GLY A 129 28.42 -12.23 -7.78
C GLY A 129 29.41 -12.98 -8.69
N PRO A 130 30.72 -13.00 -8.38
CA PRO A 130 31.65 -13.84 -9.12
C PRO A 130 31.22 -15.31 -8.99
N GLY A 131 31.16 -16.01 -10.12
CA GLY A 131 30.96 -17.45 -10.15
C GLY A 131 32.12 -18.18 -9.47
N PRO A 132 31.92 -19.41 -8.97
CA PRO A 132 32.99 -20.18 -8.36
C PRO A 132 34.09 -20.45 -9.38
N GLU A 133 35.31 -20.05 -9.03
CA GLU A 133 36.54 -20.45 -9.68
C GLU A 133 36.58 -21.98 -9.72
N SER A 134 36.72 -22.54 -10.93
CA SER A 134 36.99 -23.95 -11.15
C SER A 134 38.45 -24.08 -11.54
N LEU A 135 39.28 -24.58 -10.60
CA LEU A 135 40.54 -25.26 -10.83
C LEU A 135 40.71 -26.31 -9.72
#